data_AF-A0A0D7NKL8-F1
#
_entry.id   AF-A0A0D7NKL8-F1
#
_cell.length_a   1.000
_cell.length_b   1.000
_cell.length_c   1.000
_cell.angle_alpha   90.00
_cell.angle_beta   90.00
_cell.angle_gamma   90.00
#
_symmetry.space_group_name_H-M   'P 1'
#
loop_
_entity.id
_entity.type
_entity.pdbx_description
1 polymer ?
#
loop_
_entity_poly.entity_id
_entity_poly.type
_entity_poly.pdbx_seq_one_letter_code
_entity_poly.pdbx_strand_id
1 'polypeptide(L)'
;MGALMAEDDIYIGPLFDLFNLRFGPEQKDHEHTAGGVSEIKALQDEFEIFQDGRPFVESAKLLGLGGLHNNRAKNRWFSLLTWLAKVPSDQAGETGDERIVNALIKNFARKPPLPCFMKAHDSRGPDGLKVIVREDKPIFYIERAYLTISLPMAPSVPPGAKGKAKKKPKK
;
A
#
# COMPACT_ATOMS: atom_id res chain seq x y z
N MET A 1 -0.43 -22.04 -6.72
CA MET A 1 0.12 -20.76 -7.21
C MET A 1 -0.71 -19.64 -6.63
N GLY A 2 -0.07 -18.54 -6.24
CA GLY A 2 -0.74 -17.36 -5.73
C GLY A 2 -1.56 -16.63 -6.78
N ALA A 3 -2.58 -15.89 -6.37
CA ALA A 3 -3.52 -15.26 -7.32
C ALA A 3 -2.99 -13.96 -7.94
N LEU A 4 -2.01 -13.30 -7.29
CA LEU A 4 -1.59 -11.94 -7.65
C LEU A 4 -0.20 -11.90 -8.30
N MET A 5 0.76 -12.63 -7.75
CA MET A 5 2.13 -12.76 -8.24
C MET A 5 2.53 -14.22 -8.56
N ALA A 6 1.57 -15.15 -8.61
CA ALA A 6 1.78 -16.56 -8.95
C ALA A 6 2.80 -17.25 -8.01
N GLU A 7 3.89 -17.81 -8.54
CA GLU A 7 4.97 -18.39 -7.75
C GLU A 7 5.80 -17.36 -6.97
N ASP A 8 5.71 -16.08 -7.33
CA ASP A 8 6.43 -14.99 -6.67
C ASP A 8 5.64 -14.38 -5.48
N ASP A 9 4.46 -14.91 -5.13
CA ASP A 9 3.69 -14.47 -3.94
C ASP A 9 4.52 -14.60 -2.65
N ILE A 10 5.52 -15.48 -2.62
CA ILE A 10 6.45 -15.63 -1.49
C ILE A 10 7.18 -14.33 -1.16
N TYR A 11 7.32 -13.42 -2.14
CA TYR A 11 8.03 -12.15 -1.99
C TYR A 11 7.14 -11.04 -1.44
N ILE A 12 5.82 -11.23 -1.31
CA ILE A 12 4.90 -10.19 -0.84
C ILE A 12 5.28 -9.72 0.58
N GLY A 13 5.60 -10.63 1.49
CA GLY A 13 6.07 -10.29 2.85
C GLY A 13 7.31 -9.39 2.81
N PRO A 14 8.41 -9.83 2.19
CA PRO A 14 9.60 -9.00 2.01
C PRO A 14 9.36 -7.65 1.32
N LEU A 15 8.42 -7.58 0.36
CA LEU A 15 8.05 -6.32 -0.31
C LEU A 15 7.29 -5.37 0.63
N PHE A 16 6.46 -5.90 1.52
CA PHE A 16 5.90 -5.10 2.63
C PHE A 16 6.97 -4.63 3.60
N ASP A 17 7.93 -5.49 3.95
CA ASP A 17 9.01 -5.12 4.86
C ASP A 17 9.86 -3.98 4.29
N LEU A 18 10.12 -3.97 2.98
CA LEU A 18 10.79 -2.86 2.31
C LEU A 18 10.04 -1.54 2.49
N PHE A 19 8.71 -1.56 2.32
CA PHE A 19 7.86 -0.39 2.60
C PHE A 19 7.93 -0.01 4.09
N ASN A 20 7.79 -0.98 5.00
CA ASN A 20 7.75 -0.76 6.44
C ASN A 20 9.05 -0.18 7.00
N LEU A 21 10.19 -0.58 6.44
CA LEU A 21 11.50 -0.03 6.78
C LEU A 21 11.65 1.40 6.27
N ARG A 22 11.23 1.65 5.02
CA ARG A 22 11.38 2.97 4.39
C ARG A 22 10.46 4.03 5.01
N PHE A 23 9.26 3.64 5.42
CA PHE A 23 8.24 4.52 6.01
C PHE A 23 8.07 4.35 7.52
N GLY A 24 9.00 3.62 8.16
CA GLY A 24 8.93 3.27 9.57
C GLY A 24 9.18 4.45 10.51
N PRO A 25 9.33 4.16 11.82
CA PRO A 25 9.78 5.12 12.82
C PRO A 25 10.88 6.05 12.34
N GLU A 26 10.79 7.32 12.72
CA GLU A 26 11.86 8.28 12.54
C GLU A 26 13.15 7.81 13.23
N GLN A 27 14.26 7.85 12.49
CA GLN A 27 15.60 7.48 12.95
C GLN A 27 16.36 8.77 13.29
N LYS A 28 16.51 9.08 14.59
CA LYS A 28 17.02 10.39 15.07
C LYS A 28 18.49 10.40 15.52
N ASP A 29 19.23 9.31 15.38
CA ASP A 29 20.52 9.20 16.08
C ASP A 29 21.73 9.79 15.33
N HIS A 30 22.74 10.12 16.14
CA HIS A 30 23.78 11.17 16.01
C HIS A 30 24.75 11.11 14.81
N GLU A 31 24.50 10.28 13.79
CA GLU A 31 25.37 10.07 12.61
C GLU A 31 24.71 10.43 11.27
N HIS A 32 23.79 11.41 11.26
CA HIS A 32 23.25 12.02 10.03
C HIS A 32 22.61 11.07 9.00
N THR A 33 22.10 9.91 9.43
CA THR A 33 21.23 9.10 8.57
C THR A 33 19.79 9.56 8.76
N ALA A 34 19.38 10.56 7.99
CA ALA A 34 17.96 10.86 7.83
C ALA A 34 17.28 9.60 7.30
N GLY A 35 16.29 9.08 8.04
CA GLY A 35 15.67 7.79 7.76
C GLY A 35 14.26 7.66 8.31
N GLY A 36 13.48 6.76 7.71
CA GLY A 36 12.10 6.51 8.09
C GLY A 36 11.14 7.63 7.67
N VAL A 37 10.07 7.81 8.43
CA VAL A 37 8.95 8.68 8.04
C VAL A 37 9.32 10.16 7.88
N SER A 38 10.31 10.69 8.62
CA SER A 38 10.70 12.09 8.51
C SER A 38 11.45 12.39 7.21
N GLU A 39 12.29 11.47 6.76
CA GLU A 39 12.98 11.56 5.47
C GLU A 39 11.97 11.51 4.33
N ILE A 40 11.02 10.55 4.36
CA ILE A 40 9.97 10.49 3.34
C ILE A 40 9.09 11.74 3.36
N LYS A 41 8.79 12.29 4.54
CA LYS A 41 8.08 13.57 4.63
C LYS A 41 8.86 14.69 3.97
N ALA A 42 10.16 14.83 4.25
CA ALA A 42 10.99 15.85 3.63
C ALA A 42 11.02 15.69 2.10
N LEU A 43 11.16 14.46 1.60
CA LEU A 43 11.08 14.17 0.17
C LEU A 43 9.70 14.45 -0.43
N GLN A 44 8.62 14.19 0.32
CA GLN A 44 7.27 14.54 -0.10
C GLN A 44 7.08 16.05 -0.19
N ASP A 45 7.58 16.81 0.79
CA ASP A 45 7.47 18.27 0.81
C ASP A 45 8.27 18.93 -0.34
N GLU A 46 9.41 18.33 -0.74
CA GLU A 46 10.27 18.84 -1.82
C GLU A 46 9.82 18.41 -3.22
N PHE A 47 9.45 17.13 -3.40
CA PHE A 47 9.28 16.53 -4.73
C PHE A 47 7.84 16.11 -5.04
N GLU A 48 6.91 16.25 -4.08
CA GLU A 48 5.52 15.83 -4.23
C GLU A 48 5.42 14.40 -4.79
N ILE A 49 6.06 13.45 -4.10
CA ILE A 49 6.13 12.04 -4.53
C ILE A 49 4.73 11.45 -4.72
N PHE A 50 3.84 11.69 -3.75
CA PHE A 50 2.43 11.36 -3.76
C PHE A 50 1.61 12.59 -4.15
N GLN A 51 0.72 12.43 -5.12
CA GLN A 51 -0.16 13.48 -5.62
C GLN A 51 -1.53 12.89 -5.95
N ASP A 52 -2.58 13.69 -5.77
CA ASP A 52 -3.91 13.32 -6.21
C ASP A 52 -3.92 13.06 -7.73
N GLY A 53 -4.62 12.01 -8.15
CA GLY A 53 -4.66 11.54 -9.55
C GLY A 53 -3.40 10.83 -10.05
N ARG A 54 -2.29 10.77 -9.28
CA ARG A 54 -1.10 9.95 -9.63
C ARG A 54 -1.22 8.56 -9.02
N PRO A 55 -1.16 7.47 -9.82
CA PRO A 55 -1.23 6.11 -9.30
C PRO A 55 -0.12 5.81 -8.29
N PHE A 56 -0.44 5.08 -7.21
CA PHE A 56 0.54 4.72 -6.18
C PHE A 56 1.73 3.96 -6.74
N VAL A 57 1.51 3.14 -7.78
CA VAL A 57 2.58 2.38 -8.45
C VAL A 57 3.69 3.27 -9.01
N GLU A 58 3.39 4.49 -9.47
CA GLU A 58 4.41 5.40 -9.99
C GLU A 58 5.30 5.95 -8.87
N SER A 59 4.70 6.32 -7.74
CA SER A 59 5.45 6.68 -6.53
C SER A 59 6.28 5.50 -6.01
N ALA A 60 5.75 4.28 -6.07
CA ALA A 60 6.46 3.08 -5.66
C ALA A 60 7.67 2.76 -6.55
N LYS A 61 7.54 2.97 -7.87
CA LYS A 61 8.67 2.86 -8.82
C LYS A 61 9.74 3.91 -8.52
N LEU A 62 9.34 5.17 -8.34
CA LEU A 62 10.25 6.28 -8.04
C LEU A 62 11.05 6.02 -6.76
N LEU A 63 10.40 5.47 -5.74
CA LEU A 63 11.02 5.13 -4.45
C LEU A 63 11.75 3.78 -4.43
N GLY A 64 11.78 3.04 -5.55
CA GLY A 64 12.45 1.74 -5.61
C GLY A 64 11.80 0.64 -4.75
N LEU A 65 10.50 0.73 -4.47
CA LEU A 65 9.76 -0.21 -3.60
C LEU A 65 9.45 -1.57 -4.24
N GLY A 66 10.23 -1.99 -5.23
CA GLY A 66 10.08 -3.24 -5.95
C GLY A 66 11.13 -4.31 -5.60
N GLY A 67 12.01 -4.02 -4.64
CA GLY A 67 13.15 -4.87 -4.28
C GLY A 67 14.30 -4.80 -5.29
N LEU A 68 15.47 -5.31 -4.89
CA LEU A 68 16.73 -5.01 -5.60
C LEU A 68 17.21 -6.11 -6.57
N HIS A 69 16.72 -7.36 -6.47
CA HIS A 69 17.40 -8.49 -7.14
C HIS A 69 16.50 -9.54 -7.83
N ASN A 70 15.21 -9.26 -8.10
CA ASN A 70 14.36 -10.13 -8.92
C ASN A 70 13.40 -9.31 -9.80
N ASN A 71 13.73 -9.15 -11.09
CA ASN A 71 12.94 -8.35 -12.02
C ASN A 71 11.53 -8.91 -12.27
N ARG A 72 11.35 -10.24 -12.22
CA ARG A 72 10.04 -10.87 -12.42
C ARG A 72 9.12 -10.56 -11.24
N ALA A 73 9.59 -10.77 -10.02
CA ALA A 73 8.85 -10.45 -8.80
C ALA A 73 8.55 -8.95 -8.72
N LYS A 74 9.53 -8.09 -9.04
CA LYS A 74 9.35 -6.63 -9.13
C LYS A 74 8.22 -6.23 -10.06
N ASN A 75 8.21 -6.76 -11.29
CA ASN A 75 7.18 -6.41 -12.27
C ASN A 75 5.79 -6.92 -11.87
N ARG A 76 5.71 -8.11 -11.26
CA ARG A 76 4.47 -8.66 -10.71
C ARG A 76 3.98 -7.85 -9.51
N TRP A 77 4.87 -7.37 -8.66
CA TRP A 77 4.55 -6.47 -7.57
C TRP A 77 3.95 -5.15 -8.08
N PHE A 78 4.57 -4.51 -9.07
CA PHE A 78 4.01 -3.31 -9.67
C PHE A 78 2.67 -3.57 -10.39
N SER A 79 2.48 -4.76 -10.95
CA SER A 79 1.18 -5.17 -11.51
C SER A 79 0.11 -5.30 -10.43
N LEU A 80 0.47 -5.84 -9.25
CA LEU A 80 -0.40 -5.89 -8.07
C LEU A 80 -0.76 -4.49 -7.60
N LEU A 81 0.21 -3.57 -7.46
CA LEU A 81 -0.06 -2.18 -7.07
C LEU A 81 -0.99 -1.50 -8.09
N THR A 82 -0.75 -1.69 -9.38
CA THR A 82 -1.64 -1.17 -10.45
C THR A 82 -3.06 -1.75 -10.36
N TRP A 83 -3.18 -3.01 -9.92
CA TRP A 83 -4.48 -3.65 -9.74
C TRP A 83 -5.32 -3.01 -8.63
N LEU A 84 -4.71 -2.35 -7.63
CA LEU A 84 -5.42 -1.68 -6.54
C LEU A 84 -6.39 -0.59 -7.03
N ALA A 85 -6.15 0.02 -8.20
CA ALA A 85 -7.09 0.95 -8.82
C ALA A 85 -8.42 0.30 -9.28
N LYS A 86 -8.49 -1.04 -9.31
CA LYS A 86 -9.70 -1.81 -9.68
C LYS A 86 -10.43 -2.39 -8.46
N VAL A 87 -9.93 -2.08 -7.27
CA VAL A 87 -10.33 -2.67 -6.00
C VAL A 87 -11.00 -1.58 -5.17
N PRO A 88 -12.09 -1.88 -4.44
CA PRO A 88 -12.69 -0.89 -3.55
C PRO A 88 -11.76 -0.56 -2.37
N SER A 89 -12.07 0.52 -1.66
CA SER A 89 -11.43 0.82 -0.37
C SER A 89 -12.44 0.86 0.78
N ASP A 90 -11.96 1.12 1.99
CA ASP A 90 -12.79 1.43 3.16
C ASP A 90 -13.40 2.83 3.14
N GLN A 91 -12.97 3.70 2.21
CA GLN A 91 -13.52 5.04 2.02
C GLN A 91 -14.49 5.06 0.82
N ALA A 92 -15.71 5.56 1.04
CA ALA A 92 -16.69 5.66 -0.03
C ALA A 92 -16.22 6.65 -1.12
N GLY A 93 -16.28 6.23 -2.38
CA GLY A 93 -15.89 7.04 -3.53
C GLY A 93 -14.42 6.91 -3.94
N GLU A 94 -13.59 6.20 -3.16
CA GLU A 94 -12.18 5.97 -3.47
C GLU A 94 -11.92 4.50 -3.82
N THR A 95 -11.14 4.28 -4.88
CA THR A 95 -10.49 3.00 -5.15
C THR A 95 -9.41 2.70 -4.12
N GLY A 96 -8.90 1.46 -4.10
CA GLY A 96 -7.84 1.07 -3.19
C GLY A 96 -6.54 1.85 -3.42
N ASP A 97 -6.23 2.17 -4.68
CA ASP A 97 -5.07 3.00 -5.04
C ASP A 97 -5.22 4.45 -4.53
N GLU A 98 -6.34 5.10 -4.85
CA GLU A 98 -6.66 6.47 -4.40
C GLU A 98 -6.65 6.57 -2.87
N ARG A 99 -7.22 5.57 -2.18
CA ARG A 99 -7.24 5.52 -0.72
C ARG A 99 -5.85 5.56 -0.11
N ILE A 100 -4.90 4.82 -0.69
CA ILE A 100 -3.51 4.77 -0.23
C ILE A 100 -2.85 6.13 -0.45
N VAL A 101 -2.95 6.68 -1.66
CA VAL A 101 -2.34 7.96 -2.02
C VAL A 101 -2.88 9.09 -1.13
N ASN A 102 -4.20 9.20 -1.02
CA ASN A 102 -4.85 10.23 -0.20
C ASN A 102 -4.50 10.10 1.28
N ALA A 103 -4.40 8.88 1.80
CA ALA A 103 -3.97 8.65 3.18
C ALA A 103 -2.51 9.06 3.42
N LEU A 104 -1.61 8.77 2.48
CA LEU A 104 -0.21 9.16 2.57
C LEU A 104 -0.04 10.68 2.50
N ILE A 105 -0.69 11.35 1.54
CA ILE A 105 -0.71 12.82 1.43
C ILE A 105 -1.20 13.44 2.75
N LYS A 106 -2.36 12.98 3.26
CA LYS A 106 -2.92 13.46 4.51
C LYS A 106 -1.97 13.22 5.70
N ASN A 107 -1.31 12.06 5.74
CA ASN A 107 -0.39 11.74 6.82
C ASN A 107 0.87 12.61 6.79
N PHE A 108 1.46 12.84 5.62
CA PHE A 108 2.66 13.68 5.48
C PHE A 108 2.37 15.18 5.68
N ALA A 109 1.13 15.63 5.54
CA ALA A 109 0.72 16.98 5.93
C ALA A 109 0.72 17.20 7.46
N ARG A 110 0.77 16.14 8.28
CA ARG A 110 0.78 16.23 9.75
C ARG A 110 2.15 16.66 10.30
N LYS A 111 2.14 17.19 11.52
CA LYS A 111 3.34 17.54 12.30
C LYS A 111 3.23 16.96 13.73
N PRO A 112 3.84 15.80 14.04
CA PRO A 112 4.61 14.90 13.15
C PRO A 112 3.71 13.91 12.35
N PRO A 113 4.18 13.38 11.20
CA PRO A 113 3.52 12.28 10.50
C PRO A 113 3.62 10.96 11.30
N LEU A 114 2.64 10.07 11.12
CA LEU A 114 2.76 8.70 11.66
C LEU A 114 3.68 7.85 10.78
N PRO A 115 4.49 6.95 11.37
CA PRO A 115 5.13 5.90 10.59
C PRO A 115 4.05 5.06 9.88
N CYS A 116 4.35 4.55 8.70
CA CYS A 116 3.42 3.75 7.92
C CYS A 116 3.75 2.25 8.04
N PHE A 117 2.72 1.42 8.00
CA PHE A 117 2.87 -0.02 8.07
C PHE A 117 1.95 -0.70 7.04
N MET A 118 2.53 -1.38 6.06
CA MET A 118 1.81 -2.15 5.07
C MET A 118 1.74 -3.63 5.48
N LYS A 119 0.57 -4.24 5.30
CA LYS A 119 0.35 -5.67 5.57
C LYS A 119 -0.71 -6.26 4.66
N ALA A 120 -0.81 -7.59 4.64
CA ALA A 120 -1.94 -8.29 4.05
C ALA A 120 -3.09 -8.48 5.06
N HIS A 121 -4.31 -8.61 4.56
CA HIS A 121 -5.41 -9.29 5.25
C HIS A 121 -6.06 -10.31 4.31
N ASP A 122 -6.75 -11.31 4.89
CA ASP A 122 -7.48 -12.29 4.11
C ASP A 122 -8.77 -11.67 3.56
N SER A 123 -8.83 -11.53 2.23
CA SER A 123 -9.97 -10.94 1.53
C SER A 123 -11.25 -11.80 1.55
N ARG A 124 -11.17 -13.03 2.07
CA ARG A 124 -12.34 -13.88 2.36
C ARG A 124 -12.95 -13.56 3.73
N GLY A 125 -12.25 -12.74 4.53
CA GLY A 125 -12.68 -12.29 5.84
C GLY A 125 -13.62 -11.08 5.79
N PRO A 126 -13.89 -10.44 6.94
CA PRO A 126 -14.86 -9.36 7.07
C PRO A 126 -14.49 -8.09 6.29
N ASP A 127 -13.19 -7.80 6.14
CA ASP A 127 -12.70 -6.65 5.40
C ASP A 127 -12.88 -6.82 3.87
N GLY A 128 -13.04 -8.07 3.41
CA GLY A 128 -13.35 -8.40 2.02
C GLY A 128 -12.24 -7.99 1.05
N LEU A 129 -12.62 -7.65 -0.18
CA LEU A 129 -11.68 -7.16 -1.20
C LEU A 129 -11.34 -5.67 -1.05
N LYS A 130 -11.47 -5.05 0.12
CA LYS A 130 -11.19 -3.62 0.24
C LYS A 130 -9.74 -3.39 0.63
N VAL A 131 -9.13 -2.33 0.10
CA VAL A 131 -7.95 -1.76 0.78
C VAL A 131 -8.44 -1.05 2.04
N ILE A 132 -7.83 -1.37 3.18
CA ILE A 132 -8.17 -0.80 4.48
C ILE A 132 -7.04 0.11 4.93
N VAL A 133 -7.35 1.33 5.36
CA VAL A 133 -6.37 2.25 5.93
C VAL A 133 -6.86 2.80 7.26
N ARG A 134 -6.12 2.52 8.34
CA ARG A 134 -6.48 2.89 9.72
C ARG A 134 -5.28 3.34 10.53
N GLU A 135 -5.54 4.12 11.57
CA GLU A 135 -4.55 4.41 12.61
C GLU A 135 -4.68 3.36 13.72
N ASP A 136 -3.69 2.47 13.83
CA ASP A 136 -3.68 1.40 14.84
C ASP A 136 -2.25 1.07 15.32
N LYS A 137 -2.11 0.04 16.16
CA LYS A 137 -0.82 -0.49 16.66
C LYS A 137 -0.58 -1.86 16.01
N PRO A 138 -0.08 -1.94 14.76
CA PRO A 138 0.02 -3.20 14.02
C PRO A 138 1.12 -4.13 14.52
N ILE A 139 2.09 -3.60 15.27
CA ILE A 139 3.19 -4.34 15.87
C ILE A 139 2.88 -4.55 17.35
N PHE A 140 2.51 -5.78 17.73
CA PHE A 140 1.96 -6.06 19.06
C PHE A 140 2.93 -5.80 20.23
N TYR A 141 4.25 -5.83 19.98
CA TYR A 141 5.28 -5.62 20.98
C TYR A 141 5.86 -4.19 20.98
N ILE A 142 5.27 -3.27 20.21
CA ILE A 142 5.67 -1.86 20.18
C ILE A 142 4.46 -0.98 20.45
N GLU A 143 4.52 -0.17 21.50
CA GLU A 143 3.43 0.73 21.86
C GLU A 143 3.49 2.05 21.05
N ARG A 144 3.29 1.94 19.73
CA ARG A 144 3.29 3.09 18.82
C ARG A 144 2.18 2.97 17.79
N ALA A 145 1.50 4.08 17.52
CA ALA A 145 0.50 4.17 16.45
C ALA A 145 1.17 4.31 15.08
N TYR A 146 0.60 3.66 14.08
CA TYR A 146 1.01 3.69 12.68
C TYR A 146 -0.18 4.06 11.80
N LEU A 147 0.10 4.64 10.64
CA LEU A 147 -0.81 4.59 9.51
C LEU A 147 -0.71 3.20 8.88
N THR A 148 -1.64 2.31 9.20
CA THR A 148 -1.64 0.94 8.70
C THR A 148 -2.43 0.85 7.40
N ILE A 149 -1.77 0.38 6.35
CA ILE A 149 -2.34 0.11 5.02
C ILE A 149 -2.43 -1.40 4.86
N SER A 150 -3.64 -1.94 4.74
CA SER A 150 -3.86 -3.37 4.61
C SER A 150 -4.39 -3.72 3.22
N LEU A 151 -3.63 -4.52 2.48
CA LEU A 151 -4.00 -4.96 1.14
C LEU A 151 -4.77 -6.29 1.18
N PRO A 152 -5.84 -6.43 0.38
CA PRO A 152 -6.63 -7.66 0.31
C PRO A 152 -5.87 -8.76 -0.45
N MET A 153 -5.69 -9.92 0.19
CA MET A 153 -5.00 -11.08 -0.39
C MET A 153 -5.88 -12.34 -0.27
N ALA A 154 -5.75 -13.27 -1.21
CA ALA A 154 -6.33 -14.61 -1.10
C ALA A 154 -5.63 -15.58 -2.09
N PRO A 155 -5.69 -16.91 -1.85
CA PRO A 155 -5.21 -17.91 -2.81
C PRO A 155 -5.90 -17.81 -4.18
N SER A 156 -7.12 -17.29 -4.21
CA SER A 156 -7.86 -16.90 -5.41
C SER A 156 -8.45 -15.51 -5.17
N VAL A 157 -8.05 -14.52 -5.95
CA VAL A 157 -8.63 -13.17 -5.87
C VAL A 157 -9.73 -13.07 -6.92
N PRO A 158 -10.98 -12.77 -6.52
CA PRO A 158 -12.07 -12.57 -7.48
C PRO A 158 -11.69 -11.48 -8.49
N PRO A 159 -12.15 -11.58 -9.75
CA PRO A 159 -11.95 -10.51 -10.71
C PRO A 159 -12.46 -9.21 -10.09
N GLY A 160 -11.57 -8.19 -10.00
CA GLY A 160 -11.90 -6.89 -9.41
C GLY A 160 -13.25 -6.41 -9.91
N ALA A 161 -14.05 -5.83 -9.02
CA ALA A 161 -15.47 -5.56 -9.21
C ALA A 161 -15.74 -4.72 -10.47
N LYS A 162 -15.84 -5.38 -11.63
CA LYS A 162 -16.54 -4.83 -12.79
C LYS A 162 -18.01 -4.83 -12.41
N GLY A 163 -18.59 -3.63 -12.38
CA GLY A 163 -19.97 -3.37 -11.98
C GLY A 163 -20.94 -4.42 -12.53
N LYS A 164 -21.92 -4.77 -11.71
CA LYS A 164 -23.04 -5.67 -12.02
C LYS A 164 -23.40 -5.57 -13.50
N ALA A 165 -23.13 -6.63 -14.26
CA ALA A 165 -23.63 -6.75 -15.62
C ALA A 165 -25.16 -6.57 -15.55
N LYS A 166 -25.68 -5.49 -16.13
CA LYS A 166 -27.12 -5.28 -16.32
C LYS A 166 -27.64 -6.50 -17.07
N LYS A 167 -28.46 -7.33 -16.40
CA LYS A 167 -29.26 -8.36 -17.07
C LYS A 167 -30.08 -7.65 -18.16
N LYS A 168 -29.80 -7.95 -19.43
CA LYS A 168 -30.68 -7.52 -20.52
C LYS A 168 -32.08 -8.11 -20.28
N PRO A 169 -33.16 -7.34 -20.42
CA PRO A 169 -34.50 -7.90 -20.38
C PRO A 169 -34.67 -8.81 -21.60
N LYS A 170 -35.18 -10.03 -21.36
CA LYS A 170 -35.65 -10.90 -22.44
C LYS A 170 -36.83 -10.20 -23.10
N LYS A 171 -36.74 -10.00 -24.42
CA LYS A 171 -37.91 -9.77 -25.28
C LYS A 171 -38.59 -11.10 -25.55
#